data_AF-A0A2K9EL75-F1
#
_entry.id   AF-A0A2K9EL75-F1
#
_cell.length_a   1.000
_cell.length_b   1.000
_cell.length_c   1.000
_cell.angle_alpha   90.00
_cell.angle_beta   90.00
_cell.angle_gamma   90.00
#
_symmetry.space_group_name_H-M   'P 1'
#
loop_
_entity.id
_entity.type
_entity.pdbx_description
1 polymer ?
#
loop_
_entity_poly.entity_id
_entity_poly.type
_entity_poly.pdbx_seq_one_letter_code
_entity_poly.pdbx_strand_id
1 'polypeptide(L)'
;MRQVTRAVIALALIASLAVGWAVAKDEGRNTEQKVDIYEMYNDLPIIFWRISQRNYPAVDALLKAGADIETRGFFGMTPVIAAATGDGWGMVKLLIERGADLNAYAGNGMTVANLALTSRVLLDSPNGQDLQDVRAILAERGLYDDIPTPAELREQMEAGTLPRPPYFDAWRATHWPADANARADKIRAAR
;
A
#
# COMPACT_ATOMS: atom_id res chain seq x y z
N MET A 1 -33.57 18.26 28.40
CA MET A 1 -33.61 19.03 27.14
C MET A 1 -32.18 19.38 26.75
N ARG A 2 -31.74 18.88 25.58
CA ARG A 2 -30.57 19.28 24.75
C ARG A 2 -29.15 19.01 25.31
N GLN A 3 -28.35 18.10 24.74
CA GLN A 3 -27.51 18.25 23.51
C GLN A 3 -26.42 19.34 23.70
N VAL A 4 -25.10 19.23 23.41
CA VAL A 4 -24.26 18.42 22.50
C VAL A 4 -22.79 18.53 22.95
N THR A 5 -22.02 17.45 22.79
CA THR A 5 -20.60 17.31 22.36
C THR A 5 -19.73 18.57 22.17
N ARG A 6 -18.45 18.55 22.59
CA ARG A 6 -17.26 18.98 21.80
C ARG A 6 -15.92 18.92 22.59
N ALA A 7 -14.83 18.79 21.82
CA ALA A 7 -13.41 18.61 22.14
C ALA A 7 -13.02 17.16 22.50
N VAL A 8 -12.63 16.24 21.59
CA VAL A 8 -11.91 16.34 20.31
C VAL A 8 -10.53 17.01 20.45
N ILE A 9 -9.50 16.16 20.36
CA ILE A 9 -8.07 16.44 20.09
C ILE A 9 -7.30 17.12 21.24
N ALA A 10 -6.54 16.33 21.99
CA ALA A 10 -5.15 16.63 22.37
C ALA A 10 -4.68 15.59 23.40
N LEU A 11 -3.86 14.63 22.96
CA LEU A 11 -2.72 14.02 23.70
C LEU A 11 -2.36 12.68 23.06
N ALA A 12 -1.71 12.75 21.89
CA ALA A 12 -0.77 11.71 21.47
C ALA A 12 0.57 12.38 21.12
N LEU A 13 1.04 13.24 22.03
CA LEU A 13 2.47 13.56 22.15
C LEU A 13 3.06 12.58 23.17
N ILE A 14 3.29 11.34 22.74
CA ILE A 14 4.28 10.46 23.37
C ILE A 14 5.15 9.92 22.24
N ALA A 15 6.33 10.53 22.12
CA ALA A 15 7.61 9.94 21.75
C ALA A 15 7.57 8.64 20.92
N SER A 16 7.97 8.76 19.65
CA SER A 16 9.20 8.19 19.07
C SER A 16 9.80 6.87 19.60
N LEU A 17 9.03 5.92 20.12
CA LEU A 17 9.50 4.55 20.39
C LEU A 17 8.40 3.51 20.12
N ALA A 18 8.30 3.10 18.84
CA ALA A 18 8.12 1.71 18.42
C ALA A 18 7.04 0.84 19.11
N VAL A 19 5.80 1.31 19.26
CA VAL A 19 4.66 0.41 19.51
C VAL A 19 3.96 0.19 18.17
N GLY A 20 4.33 -0.88 17.46
CA GLY A 20 3.89 -1.19 16.09
C GLY A 20 2.41 -1.56 15.95
N TRP A 21 1.50 -0.71 16.39
CA TRP A 21 0.05 -0.96 16.32
C TRP A 21 -0.64 0.26 15.69
N ALA A 22 -1.42 0.03 14.64
CA ALA A 22 -2.37 0.97 14.08
C ALA A 22 -3.75 0.77 14.72
N VAL A 23 -4.55 1.83 14.78
CA VAL A 23 -5.98 1.74 15.12
C VAL A 23 -6.77 1.91 13.83
N ALA A 24 -7.37 0.82 13.35
CA ALA A 24 -8.28 0.85 12.21
C ALA A 24 -9.72 0.93 12.72
N LYS A 25 -10.48 1.90 12.19
CA LYS A 25 -11.92 2.00 12.42
C LYS A 25 -12.63 1.36 11.23
N ASP A 26 -13.32 0.24 11.46
CA ASP A 26 -14.16 -0.40 10.45
C ASP A 26 -15.57 0.22 10.52
N GLU A 27 -16.03 0.90 9.48
CA GLU A 27 -17.32 1.62 9.51
C GLU A 27 -18.53 0.68 9.63
N GLY A 28 -18.36 -0.63 9.39
CA GLY A 28 -19.40 -1.64 9.56
C GLY A 28 -19.45 -2.33 10.94
N ARG A 29 -18.41 -2.16 11.77
CA ARG A 29 -18.32 -2.73 13.13
C ARG A 29 -17.74 -1.65 14.02
N ASN A 30 -18.56 -1.06 14.88
CA ASN A 30 -18.16 0.01 15.82
C ASN A 30 -17.19 -0.52 16.89
N THR A 31 -16.00 -0.92 16.47
CA THR A 31 -14.92 -1.47 17.27
C THR A 31 -13.62 -0.92 16.71
N GLU A 32 -12.90 -0.15 17.54
CA GLU A 32 -11.52 0.23 17.25
C GLU A 32 -10.68 -1.04 17.26
N GLN A 33 -10.32 -1.53 16.08
CA GLN A 33 -9.46 -2.70 15.99
C GLN A 33 -8.01 -2.23 16.04
N LYS A 34 -7.34 -2.58 17.13
CA LYS A 34 -5.89 -2.43 17.23
C LYS A 34 -5.26 -3.51 16.34
N VAL A 35 -4.61 -3.10 15.26
CA VAL A 35 -3.99 -3.96 14.25
C VAL A 35 -2.48 -3.75 14.32
N ASP A 36 -1.70 -4.82 14.36
CA ASP A 36 -0.24 -4.69 14.27
C ASP A 36 0.14 -4.29 12.84
N ILE A 37 0.96 -3.24 12.70
CA ILE A 37 1.38 -2.75 11.38
C ILE A 37 2.25 -3.78 10.63
N TYR A 38 2.81 -4.74 11.37
CA TYR A 38 3.56 -5.88 10.86
C TYR A 38 2.76 -7.20 10.96
N GLU A 39 1.43 -7.15 11.18
CA GLU A 39 0.61 -8.34 11.06
C GLU A 39 0.75 -8.93 9.66
N MET A 40 0.93 -10.24 9.56
CA MET A 40 0.95 -10.97 8.29
C MET A 40 -0.33 -11.78 8.13
N TYR A 41 -0.93 -11.74 6.95
CA TYR A 41 -2.07 -12.58 6.56
C TYR A 41 -1.65 -13.45 5.38
N ASN A 42 -1.68 -14.79 5.53
CA ASN A 42 -1.17 -15.75 4.53
C ASN A 42 0.25 -15.40 4.04
N ASP A 43 1.15 -15.15 5.00
CA ASP A 43 2.55 -14.75 4.74
C ASP A 43 2.74 -13.48 3.92
N LEU A 44 1.73 -12.61 3.85
CA LEU A 44 1.83 -11.27 3.26
C LEU A 44 1.62 -10.19 4.32
N PRO A 45 2.30 -9.02 4.21
CA PRO A 45 2.00 -7.87 5.04
C PRO A 45 0.51 -7.50 4.98
N ILE A 46 -0.11 -7.23 6.12
CA ILE A 46 -1.55 -6.97 6.24
C ILE A 46 -2.04 -5.83 5.36
N ILE A 47 -1.17 -4.88 5.00
CA ILE A 47 -1.49 -3.80 4.07
C ILE A 47 -2.01 -4.34 2.71
N PHE A 48 -1.43 -5.42 2.18
CA PHE A 48 -1.89 -6.04 0.93
C PHE A 48 -3.31 -6.61 1.06
N TRP A 49 -3.61 -7.22 2.22
CA TRP A 49 -4.95 -7.70 2.50
C TRP A 49 -5.95 -6.54 2.64
N ARG A 50 -5.58 -5.43 3.28
CA ARG A 50 -6.46 -4.26 3.38
C ARG A 50 -6.70 -3.60 2.01
N ILE A 51 -5.70 -3.62 1.13
CA ILE A 51 -5.82 -3.15 -0.26
C ILE A 51 -6.78 -4.04 -1.04
N SER A 52 -6.67 -5.37 -0.95
CA SER A 52 -7.58 -6.28 -1.68
C SER A 52 -9.03 -6.18 -1.20
N GLN A 53 -9.25 -5.82 0.07
CA GLN A 53 -10.57 -5.52 0.63
C GLN A 53 -11.05 -4.09 0.33
N ARG A 54 -10.25 -3.27 -0.37
CA ARG A 54 -10.50 -1.84 -0.61
C ARG A 54 -10.83 -1.06 0.67
N ASN A 55 -10.20 -1.44 1.79
CA ASN A 55 -10.44 -0.83 3.09
C ASN A 55 -9.55 0.41 3.26
N TYR A 56 -9.99 1.53 2.67
CA TYR A 56 -9.25 2.80 2.72
C TYR A 56 -8.90 3.24 4.15
N PRO A 57 -9.84 3.25 5.13
CA PRO A 57 -9.52 3.67 6.49
C PRO A 57 -8.44 2.81 7.16
N ALA A 58 -8.43 1.50 6.91
CA ALA A 58 -7.41 0.61 7.46
C ALA A 58 -6.04 0.85 6.83
N VAL A 59 -5.96 1.00 5.50
CA VAL A 59 -4.70 1.34 4.81
C VAL A 59 -4.17 2.69 5.29
N ASP A 60 -5.04 3.67 5.40
CA ASP A 60 -4.74 5.01 5.89
C ASP A 60 -4.13 5.01 7.30
N ALA A 61 -4.73 4.22 8.20
CA ALA A 61 -4.29 4.07 9.59
C ALA A 61 -2.95 3.32 9.68
N LEU A 62 -2.77 2.26 8.89
CA LEU A 62 -1.50 1.51 8.83
C LEU A 62 -0.35 2.44 8.41
N LEU A 63 -0.55 3.21 7.34
CA LEU A 63 0.47 4.16 6.84
C LEU A 63 0.76 5.27 7.86
N LYS A 64 -0.27 5.83 8.51
CA LYS A 64 -0.08 6.84 9.58
C LYS A 64 0.68 6.30 10.79
N ALA A 65 0.53 5.01 11.07
CA ALA A 65 1.24 4.32 12.15
C ALA A 65 2.67 3.92 11.77
N GLY A 66 3.14 4.27 10.57
CA GLY A 66 4.51 3.99 10.13
C GLY A 66 4.68 2.64 9.43
N ALA A 67 3.59 2.02 8.93
CA ALA A 67 3.73 0.92 7.99
C ALA A 67 4.51 1.40 6.76
N ASP A 68 5.43 0.56 6.29
CA ASP A 68 6.24 0.88 5.12
C ASP A 68 5.38 0.86 3.85
N ILE A 69 5.31 2.01 3.18
CA ILE A 69 4.55 2.20 1.95
C ILE A 69 5.23 1.52 0.74
N GLU A 70 6.51 1.17 0.84
CA GLU A 70 7.28 0.48 -0.20
C GLU A 70 7.50 -1.00 0.11
N THR A 71 6.79 -1.53 1.11
CA THR A 71 6.90 -2.94 1.50
C THR A 71 6.57 -3.83 0.30
N ARG A 72 7.38 -4.87 0.06
CA ARG A 72 7.22 -5.71 -1.14
C ARG A 72 6.48 -6.99 -0.83
N GLY A 73 5.41 -7.27 -1.56
CA GLY A 73 4.64 -8.50 -1.46
C GLY A 73 5.20 -9.60 -2.34
N PHE A 74 4.35 -10.57 -2.68
CA PHE A 74 4.68 -11.57 -3.69
C PHE A 74 4.99 -10.91 -5.03
N PHE A 75 5.88 -11.55 -5.80
CA PHE A 75 6.37 -11.04 -7.08
C PHE A 75 7.03 -9.65 -7.00
N GLY A 76 7.45 -9.21 -5.81
CA GLY A 76 8.10 -7.91 -5.63
C GLY A 76 7.16 -6.72 -5.81
N MET A 77 5.83 -6.92 -5.77
CA MET A 77 4.86 -5.85 -5.91
C MET A 77 4.90 -4.91 -4.70
N THR A 78 4.92 -3.60 -4.95
CA THR A 78 4.65 -2.60 -3.91
C THR A 78 3.14 -2.46 -3.68
N PRO A 79 2.70 -1.84 -2.58
CA PRO A 79 1.29 -1.63 -2.28
C PRO A 79 0.56 -0.87 -3.41
N VAL A 80 1.23 0.10 -4.05
CA VAL A 80 0.66 0.87 -5.16
C VAL A 80 0.45 0.02 -6.42
N ILE A 81 1.40 -0.87 -6.74
CA ILE A 81 1.26 -1.80 -7.87
C ILE A 81 0.14 -2.82 -7.59
N ALA A 82 0.03 -3.32 -6.36
CA ALA A 82 -1.03 -4.25 -5.98
C ALA A 82 -2.42 -3.60 -6.09
N ALA A 83 -2.57 -2.34 -5.67
CA ALA A 83 -3.81 -1.59 -5.82
C ALA A 83 -4.18 -1.36 -7.30
N ALA A 84 -3.20 -0.99 -8.13
CA ALA A 84 -3.40 -0.79 -9.57
C ALA A 84 -3.75 -2.10 -10.31
N THR A 85 -3.19 -3.23 -9.89
CA THR A 85 -3.50 -4.56 -10.46
C THR A 85 -4.95 -4.97 -10.23
N GLY A 86 -5.54 -4.54 -9.11
CA GLY A 86 -6.96 -4.75 -8.80
C GLY A 86 -7.90 -3.69 -9.39
N ASP A 87 -7.42 -2.83 -10.29
CA ASP A 87 -8.16 -1.67 -10.83
C ASP A 87 -8.71 -0.74 -9.72
N GLY A 88 -8.06 -0.72 -8.55
CA GLY A 88 -8.47 0.08 -7.39
C GLY A 88 -7.90 1.49 -7.43
N TRP A 89 -8.25 2.29 -8.44
CA TRP A 89 -7.61 3.60 -8.70
C TRP A 89 -7.79 4.61 -7.57
N GLY A 90 -8.92 4.60 -6.87
CA GLY A 90 -9.08 5.39 -5.64
C GLY A 90 -8.05 5.02 -4.56
N MET A 91 -7.66 3.74 -4.46
CA MET A 91 -6.65 3.29 -3.49
C MET A 91 -5.25 3.69 -3.95
N VAL A 92 -5.01 3.67 -5.26
CA VAL A 92 -3.78 4.20 -5.87
C VAL A 92 -3.62 5.69 -5.53
N LYS A 93 -4.68 6.50 -5.64
CA LYS A 93 -4.65 7.91 -5.24
C LYS A 93 -4.30 8.08 -3.77
N LEU A 94 -4.94 7.32 -2.88
CA LEU A 94 -4.61 7.35 -1.44
C LEU A 94 -3.12 7.05 -1.21
N LEU A 95 -2.55 6.07 -1.89
CA LEU A 95 -1.13 5.72 -1.76
C LEU A 95 -0.21 6.82 -2.34
N ILE A 96 -0.60 7.44 -3.46
CA ILE A 96 0.11 8.59 -4.05
C ILE A 96 0.15 9.78 -3.09
N GLU A 97 -0.99 10.11 -2.47
CA GLU A 97 -1.10 11.17 -1.46
C GLU A 97 -0.21 10.91 -0.24
N ARG A 98 0.13 9.64 0.02
CA ARG A 98 1.03 9.20 1.08
C ARG A 98 2.49 9.09 0.67
N GLY A 99 2.81 9.48 -0.56
CA GLY A 99 4.18 9.53 -1.06
C GLY A 99 4.70 8.20 -1.60
N ALA A 100 3.82 7.30 -2.06
CA ALA A 100 4.25 6.07 -2.73
C ALA A 100 5.11 6.38 -3.96
N ASP A 101 6.15 5.57 -4.17
CA ASP A 101 6.99 5.63 -5.36
C ASP A 101 6.25 5.06 -6.58
N LEU A 102 6.09 5.90 -7.59
CA LEU A 102 5.43 5.54 -8.84
C LEU A 102 6.38 4.96 -9.89
N ASN A 103 7.70 5.05 -9.65
CA ASN A 103 8.73 4.42 -10.48
C ASN A 103 8.96 2.94 -10.12
N ALA A 104 8.35 2.47 -9.03
CA ALA A 104 8.46 1.09 -8.62
C ALA A 104 7.95 0.15 -9.72
N TYR A 105 8.62 -1.00 -9.84
CA TYR A 105 8.28 -2.06 -10.77
C TYR A 105 8.21 -3.40 -10.05
N ALA A 106 7.27 -4.24 -10.47
CA ALA A 106 7.16 -5.61 -10.01
C ALA A 106 8.21 -6.52 -10.68
N GLY A 107 8.37 -7.73 -10.18
CA GLY A 107 9.33 -8.71 -10.71
C GLY A 107 9.06 -9.17 -12.14
N ASN A 108 7.87 -8.88 -12.69
CA ASN A 108 7.52 -9.09 -14.09
C ASN A 108 7.72 -7.83 -14.97
N GLY A 109 8.28 -6.74 -14.41
CA GLY A 109 8.49 -5.49 -15.12
C GLY A 109 7.27 -4.58 -15.19
N MET A 110 6.15 -4.89 -14.53
CA MET A 110 4.98 -4.01 -14.53
C MET A 110 5.19 -2.81 -13.61
N THR A 111 4.93 -1.60 -14.12
CA THR A 111 4.84 -0.35 -13.35
C THR A 111 3.38 0.07 -13.16
N VAL A 112 3.15 1.07 -12.30
CA VAL A 112 1.82 1.70 -12.16
C VAL A 112 1.34 2.29 -13.49
N ALA A 113 2.24 2.88 -14.29
CA ALA A 113 1.91 3.45 -15.58
C ALA A 113 1.48 2.39 -16.62
N ASN A 114 2.15 1.23 -16.67
CA ASN A 114 1.72 0.11 -17.53
C ASN A 114 0.31 -0.37 -17.16
N LEU A 115 0.03 -0.50 -15.87
CA LEU A 115 -1.29 -0.91 -15.38
C LEU A 115 -2.36 0.13 -15.69
N ALA A 116 -2.02 1.42 -15.52
CA ALA A 116 -2.95 2.52 -15.85
C ALA A 116 -3.28 2.56 -17.34
N LEU A 117 -2.33 2.27 -18.24
CA LEU A 117 -2.59 2.19 -19.68
C LEU A 117 -3.50 1.03 -20.06
N THR A 118 -3.26 -0.15 -19.46
CA THR A 118 -3.97 -1.40 -19.80
C THR A 118 -5.29 -1.59 -19.05
N SER A 119 -5.59 -0.70 -18.09
CA SER A 119 -6.82 -0.75 -17.31
C SER A 119 -8.07 -0.73 -18.19
N ARG A 120 -9.06 -1.54 -17.81
CA ARG A 120 -10.33 -1.70 -18.52
C ARG A 120 -11.49 -1.00 -17.81
N VAL A 121 -11.20 -0.17 -16.82
CA VAL A 121 -12.20 0.57 -16.06
C VAL A 121 -12.92 1.56 -16.97
N LEU A 122 -14.24 1.63 -16.84
CA LEU A 122 -15.07 2.59 -17.56
C LEU A 122 -14.79 4.02 -17.07
N LEU A 123 -14.38 4.90 -17.98
CA LEU A 123 -13.90 6.25 -17.66
C LEU A 123 -14.97 7.18 -17.09
N ASP A 124 -16.25 6.91 -17.36
CA ASP A 124 -17.41 7.63 -16.85
C ASP A 124 -17.84 7.19 -15.44
N SER A 125 -17.27 6.10 -14.92
CA SER A 125 -17.49 5.65 -13.55
C SER A 125 -16.63 6.45 -12.55
N PRO A 126 -16.99 6.51 -11.26
CA PRO A 126 -16.14 7.15 -10.24
C PRO A 126 -14.71 6.60 -10.22
N ASN A 127 -14.55 5.29 -10.41
CA ASN A 127 -13.23 4.64 -10.49
C ASN A 127 -12.48 5.03 -11.78
N GLY A 128 -13.21 5.34 -12.85
CA GLY A 128 -12.67 5.85 -14.10
C GLY A 128 -12.14 7.27 -13.98
N GLN A 129 -12.81 8.11 -13.19
CA GLN A 129 -12.31 9.45 -12.86
C GLN A 129 -11.01 9.35 -12.04
N ASP A 130 -10.97 8.47 -11.04
CA ASP A 130 -9.74 8.24 -10.28
C ASP A 130 -8.58 7.76 -11.17
N LEU A 131 -8.85 6.90 -12.16
CA LEU A 131 -7.86 6.49 -13.16
C LEU A 131 -7.37 7.68 -13.99
N GLN A 132 -8.26 8.58 -14.43
CA GLN A 132 -7.85 9.78 -15.17
C GLN A 132 -6.95 10.67 -14.34
N ASP A 133 -7.29 10.88 -13.06
CA ASP A 133 -6.49 11.67 -12.14
C ASP A 133 -5.10 11.05 -11.95
N VAL A 134 -5.03 9.72 -11.78
CA VAL A 134 -3.74 9.00 -11.67
C VAL A 134 -2.92 9.16 -12.94
N ARG A 135 -3.52 9.04 -14.13
CA ARG A 135 -2.84 9.25 -15.41
C ARG A 135 -2.30 10.69 -15.53
N ALA A 136 -3.08 11.68 -15.09
CA ALA A 136 -2.64 13.07 -15.06
C ALA A 136 -1.44 13.26 -14.11
N ILE A 137 -1.49 12.70 -12.90
CA ILE A 137 -0.38 12.75 -11.94
C ILE A 137 0.88 12.07 -12.50
N LEU A 138 0.74 10.93 -13.18
CA LEU A 138 1.86 10.25 -13.82
C LEU A 138 2.46 11.10 -14.95
N ALA A 139 1.62 11.75 -15.76
CA ALA A 139 2.07 12.66 -16.83
C ALA A 139 2.79 13.89 -16.26
N GLU A 140 2.27 14.50 -15.20
CA GLU A 140 2.92 15.63 -14.50
C GLU A 140 4.31 15.25 -13.95
N ARG A 141 4.50 13.98 -13.57
CA ARG A 141 5.78 13.45 -13.09
C ARG A 141 6.69 12.95 -14.22
N GLY A 142 6.27 13.06 -15.49
CA GLY A 142 7.01 12.56 -16.64
C GLY A 142 7.07 11.03 -16.75
N LEU A 143 6.23 10.32 -16.01
CA LEU A 143 6.20 8.85 -15.95
C LEU A 143 5.20 8.22 -16.92
N TYR A 144 4.56 9.05 -17.75
CA TYR A 144 3.49 8.63 -18.65
C TYR A 144 3.79 8.85 -20.13
N ASP A 145 4.84 9.62 -20.44
CA ASP A 145 5.21 9.97 -21.82
C ASP A 145 6.00 8.85 -22.51
N ASP A 146 6.91 8.19 -21.78
CA ASP A 146 7.74 7.08 -22.26
C ASP A 146 7.65 5.91 -21.26
N ILE A 147 6.54 5.18 -21.32
CA ILE A 147 6.27 4.10 -20.38
C ILE A 147 7.04 2.87 -20.84
N PRO A 148 8.03 2.39 -20.06
CA PRO A 148 8.83 1.24 -20.46
C PRO A 148 7.93 0.01 -20.51
N THR A 149 8.10 -0.81 -21.53
CA THR A 149 7.39 -2.08 -21.63
C THR A 149 7.89 -3.03 -20.54
N PRO A 150 7.02 -3.93 -20.02
CA PRO A 150 7.47 -4.93 -19.06
C PRO A 150 8.60 -5.82 -19.61
N ALA A 151 8.65 -6.01 -20.94
CA ALA A 151 9.71 -6.74 -21.61
C ALA A 151 11.05 -6.01 -21.55
N GLU A 152 11.08 -4.70 -21.80
CA GLU A 152 12.29 -3.88 -21.69
C GLU A 152 12.82 -3.86 -20.26
N LEU A 153 11.96 -3.65 -19.25
CA LEU A 153 12.40 -3.69 -17.86
C LEU A 153 12.92 -5.07 -17.46
N ARG A 154 12.30 -6.15 -17.96
CA ARG A 154 12.78 -7.51 -17.74
C ARG A 154 14.14 -7.75 -18.41
N GLU A 155 14.34 -7.26 -19.62
CA GLU A 155 15.63 -7.34 -20.31
C GLU A 155 16.71 -6.58 -19.54
N GLN A 156 16.41 -5.39 -19.04
CA GLN A 156 17.33 -4.63 -18.18
C GLN A 156 17.65 -5.38 -16.87
N MET A 157 16.67 -6.06 -16.28
CA MET A 157 16.87 -6.92 -15.11
C MET A 157 17.68 -8.20 -15.40
N GLU A 158 17.63 -8.70 -16.63
CA GLU A 158 18.41 -9.85 -17.10
C GLU A 158 19.85 -9.43 -17.44
N ALA A 159 20.01 -8.26 -18.06
CA ALA A 159 21.30 -7.63 -18.35
C ALA A 159 22.00 -7.12 -17.07
N GLY A 160 21.30 -7.05 -15.95
CA GLY A 160 21.81 -6.54 -14.67
C GLY A 160 21.98 -5.02 -14.62
N THR A 161 21.45 -4.30 -15.61
CA THR A 161 21.45 -2.83 -15.66
C THR A 161 20.39 -2.24 -14.73
N LEU A 162 19.35 -3.01 -14.40
CA LEU A 162 18.31 -2.67 -13.44
C LEU A 162 18.24 -3.75 -12.33
N PRO A 163 18.21 -3.39 -11.03
CA PRO A 163 18.17 -4.40 -9.98
C PRO A 163 16.83 -5.14 -9.99
N ARG A 164 16.86 -6.47 -9.82
CA ARG A 164 15.61 -7.22 -9.64
C ARG A 164 14.96 -6.87 -8.31
N PRO A 165 13.62 -6.69 -8.26
CA PRO A 165 12.94 -6.50 -7.00
C PRO A 165 13.16 -7.72 -6.12
N PRO A 166 13.64 -7.59 -4.86
CA PRO A 166 13.63 -8.71 -3.96
C PRO A 166 12.19 -9.19 -3.75
N TYR A 167 12.00 -10.51 -3.78
CA TYR A 167 10.76 -11.13 -3.31
C TYR A 167 10.57 -10.83 -1.82
N PHE A 168 9.32 -10.90 -1.36
CA PHE A 168 8.97 -10.60 0.03
C PHE A 168 9.90 -11.28 1.05
N ASP A 169 10.21 -12.57 0.93
CA ASP A 169 11.09 -13.24 1.90
C ASP A 169 12.50 -12.66 1.99
N ALA A 170 13.09 -12.30 0.85
CA ALA A 170 14.42 -11.69 0.80
C ALA A 170 14.40 -10.25 1.33
N TRP A 171 13.35 -9.50 1.00
CA TRP A 171 13.13 -8.15 1.52
C TRP A 171 12.90 -8.17 3.04
N ARG A 172 12.07 -9.11 3.50
CA ARG A 172 11.74 -9.33 4.91
C ARG A 172 12.99 -9.67 5.72
N ALA A 173 13.87 -10.52 5.20
CA ALA A 173 15.11 -10.88 5.90
C ALA A 173 16.04 -9.69 6.19
N THR A 174 15.90 -8.58 5.44
CA THR A 174 16.82 -7.44 5.50
C THR A 174 16.18 -6.15 6.02
N HIS A 175 14.87 -5.96 5.85
CA HIS A 175 14.16 -4.72 6.16
C HIS A 175 13.02 -4.89 7.17
N TRP A 176 12.56 -6.12 7.44
CA TRP A 176 11.48 -6.36 8.39
C TRP A 176 12.01 -6.48 9.82
N PRO A 177 11.31 -5.92 10.82
CA PRO A 177 11.73 -6.06 12.21
C PRO A 177 11.80 -7.54 12.63
N ALA A 178 12.91 -7.93 13.25
CA ALA A 178 13.14 -9.33 13.64
C ALA A 178 12.07 -9.89 14.61
N ASP A 179 11.43 -9.03 15.41
CA ASP A 179 10.41 -9.42 16.39
C ASP A 179 8.97 -9.26 15.88
N ALA A 180 8.75 -8.76 14.67
CA ALA A 180 7.42 -8.51 14.12
C ALA A 180 6.57 -9.79 14.02
N ASN A 181 7.15 -10.91 13.61
CA ASN A 181 6.41 -12.18 13.52
C ASN A 181 5.96 -12.66 14.91
N ALA A 182 6.83 -12.54 15.92
CA ALA A 182 6.48 -12.91 17.30
C ALA A 182 5.39 -12.00 17.88
N ARG A 183 5.35 -10.72 17.49
CA ARG A 183 4.27 -9.79 17.86
C ARG A 183 2.95 -10.16 17.17
N ALA A 184 2.99 -10.46 15.87
CA ALA A 184 1.83 -10.91 15.12
C ALA A 184 1.24 -12.21 15.69
N ASP A 185 2.07 -13.19 16.02
CA ASP A 185 1.62 -14.46 16.60
C ASP A 185 0.99 -14.29 17.99
N LYS A 186 1.55 -13.43 18.85
CA LYS A 186 0.94 -13.11 20.15
C LYS A 186 -0.46 -12.49 19.99
N ILE A 187 -0.67 -11.67 18.97
CA ILE A 187 -1.97 -11.05 18.69
C ILE A 187 -2.96 -12.09 18.16
N ARG A 188 -2.53 -12.99 17.26
CA ARG A 188 -3.37 -14.10 16.80
C ARG A 188 -3.80 -15.00 17.95
N ALA A 189 -2.91 -15.27 18.91
CA ALA A 189 -3.20 -16.08 20.09
C ALA A 189 -4.10 -15.38 21.14
N ALA A 190 -4.24 -14.05 21.07
CA ALA A 190 -5.06 -13.25 21.98
C ALA A 190 -6.48 -12.96 21.44
N ARG A 191 -6.82 -13.46 20.25
CA ARG A 191 -8.15 -13.39 19.64
C ARG A 191 -8.93 -14.68 19.88
#